data_AF-A0A9E4PIP8-F1
#
_entry.id   AF-A0A9E4PIP8-F1
#
_cell.length_a   1.000
_cell.length_b   1.000
_cell.length_c   1.000
_cell.angle_alpha   90.00
_cell.angle_beta   90.00
_cell.angle_gamma   90.00
#
_symmetry.space_group_name_H-M   'P 1'
#
loop_
_entity.id
_entity.type
_entity.pdbx_description
1 polymer ?
#
loop_
_entity_poly.entity_id
_entity_poly.type
_entity_poly.pdbx_seq_one_letter_code
_entity_poly.pdbx_strand_id
1 'polypeptide(L)'
;MNRTPAHALGTRRWIAFGGMVGTLVVLTLLVLGFNTGSHSASAASSVVKKLTASDAETANQFGVGIAISGDTTVIGAMGKKLSTNEGAAYVYQRDHGGAGNWGEVIKIIASDPSKSGYFGLSVGLSGDTAIVGGLGEAAYVFERDQGGADNWGQIKKLVASDAKEGDLFGVSLEISGDTAIIGTRNGDAAYIFGRNHGGANNWGQVKKLVPSFADPEAWFGQSVAINGDTVLVGAPREDSKTYQEGAAYVYGRNQGGANNWGEVKRLVSSDADEGNRFGWSVTVSGATAAVGAVRDNEQAPEAGAAYVFGRDVGGASNWGEVTKLTVSDGGDLDWLGTDIAVNGNDLVVGAFRNDAGGANAGAAYVFQRDKGGAGSWGLVMKLTPPDPQTYAGFGNTVALNGGTAVVGAPDQDHSGGVFVGAAYVFSSLQVKATPTPTVTPTPTVTPTPALDTDGDGCSDQRENGSDEMLGGMRDWQNPYDFYDVLGPGAALPIDGVIDLPNDVLGVVQHFSPSGAAPYDAQFDRGPSSGPDPWNMTAPDGVVDLPNDVLGVIMQFAHNCQ
;
A
#
# COMPACT_ATOMS: atom_id res chain seq x y z
N MET A 1 6.05 -43.92 -57.93
CA MET A 1 7.23 -43.21 -58.47
C MET A 1 8.01 -42.65 -57.31
N ASN A 2 9.24 -43.15 -57.15
CA ASN A 2 10.42 -42.76 -56.34
C ASN A 2 10.21 -42.13 -54.94
N ARG A 3 10.44 -42.85 -53.83
CA ARG A 3 11.70 -43.39 -53.22
C ARG A 3 12.38 -42.38 -52.26
N THR A 4 12.29 -42.71 -50.97
CA THR A 4 13.22 -42.42 -49.84
C THR A 4 14.65 -42.91 -50.15
N PRO A 5 15.75 -42.64 -49.36
CA PRO A 5 15.79 -42.54 -47.89
C PRO A 5 16.88 -41.64 -47.23
N ALA A 6 16.93 -41.75 -45.89
CA ALA A 6 17.85 -41.16 -44.91
C ALA A 6 19.27 -41.78 -44.90
N HIS A 7 20.23 -41.10 -44.22
CA HIS A 7 21.36 -41.58 -43.38
C HIS A 7 22.30 -40.36 -43.10
N ALA A 8 22.56 -39.88 -41.88
CA ALA A 8 23.29 -40.41 -40.71
C ALA A 8 24.82 -40.08 -40.68
N LEU A 9 25.20 -39.32 -39.63
CA LEU A 9 26.41 -39.40 -38.76
C LEU A 9 27.83 -39.05 -39.25
N GLY A 10 28.51 -38.24 -38.40
CA GLY A 10 29.98 -38.20 -38.17
C GLY A 10 30.77 -37.28 -39.11
N THR A 11 31.80 -36.52 -38.74
CA THR A 11 32.75 -36.57 -37.61
C THR A 11 33.55 -35.26 -37.51
N ARG A 12 34.10 -35.04 -36.31
CA ARG A 12 34.97 -33.98 -35.80
C ARG A 12 36.31 -33.71 -36.54
N ARG A 13 36.78 -32.44 -36.47
CA ARG A 13 38.02 -31.89 -35.82
C ARG A 13 39.10 -31.14 -36.65
N TRP A 14 39.49 -29.96 -36.10
CA TRP A 14 40.84 -29.30 -36.03
C TRP A 14 41.49 -28.76 -37.33
N ILE A 15 42.29 -27.68 -37.43
CA ILE A 15 42.99 -26.66 -36.61
C ILE A 15 43.41 -25.53 -37.59
N ALA A 16 43.47 -24.25 -37.16
CA ALA A 16 44.63 -23.37 -37.43
C ALA A 16 44.54 -22.04 -36.66
N PHE A 17 45.51 -21.85 -35.76
CA PHE A 17 45.82 -20.64 -35.02
C PHE A 17 46.45 -19.57 -35.93
N GLY A 18 46.15 -18.30 -35.67
CA GLY A 18 46.92 -17.14 -36.10
C GLY A 18 46.85 -16.06 -35.02
N GLY A 19 47.86 -16.02 -34.15
CA GLY A 19 48.00 -14.96 -33.14
C GLY A 19 48.65 -13.72 -33.73
N MET A 20 48.28 -12.55 -33.20
CA MET A 20 49.16 -11.38 -33.24
C MET A 20 48.94 -10.52 -31.99
N VAL A 21 50.05 -10.19 -31.36
CA VAL A 21 50.23 -9.40 -30.15
C VAL A 21 50.04 -7.92 -30.50
N GLY A 22 49.32 -7.16 -29.67
CA GLY A 22 49.13 -5.72 -29.86
C GLY A 22 48.86 -5.01 -28.54
N THR A 23 49.79 -4.13 -28.19
CA THR A 23 50.02 -3.45 -26.91
C THR A 23 48.92 -2.46 -26.51
N LEU A 24 48.70 -2.38 -25.19
CA LEU A 24 47.86 -1.45 -24.45
C LEU A 24 48.27 0.02 -24.69
N VAL A 25 47.32 0.85 -25.15
CA VAL A 25 47.36 2.32 -25.00
C VAL A 25 45.99 2.76 -24.51
N VAL A 26 45.96 3.25 -23.27
CA VAL A 26 44.80 3.91 -22.64
C VAL A 26 44.76 5.34 -23.18
N LEU A 27 43.69 5.68 -23.89
CA LEU A 27 43.37 7.06 -24.25
C LEU A 27 41.97 7.37 -23.70
N THR A 28 41.94 8.07 -22.57
CA THR A 28 40.74 8.71 -22.02
C THR A 28 40.29 9.82 -22.97
N LEU A 29 39.16 9.63 -23.65
CA LEU A 29 38.42 10.70 -24.30
C LEU A 29 37.18 11.03 -23.46
N LEU A 30 37.20 12.23 -22.89
CA LEU A 30 36.08 12.88 -22.22
C LEU A 30 35.07 13.30 -23.30
N VAL A 31 33.92 12.63 -23.39
CA VAL A 31 32.77 13.11 -24.14
C VAL A 31 31.73 13.59 -23.13
N LEU A 32 31.60 14.92 -23.03
CA LEU A 32 30.49 15.59 -22.37
C LEU A 32 29.22 15.35 -23.21
N GLY A 33 28.44 14.34 -22.83
CA GLY A 33 27.08 14.16 -23.29
C GLY A 33 26.11 14.71 -22.26
N PHE A 34 25.53 15.88 -22.52
CA PHE A 34 24.27 16.27 -21.90
C PHE A 34 23.22 15.24 -22.29
N ASN A 35 22.69 14.49 -21.32
CA ASN A 35 21.49 13.70 -21.52
C ASN A 35 20.47 14.10 -20.46
N THR A 36 19.37 14.67 -20.95
CA THR A 36 18.17 15.05 -20.22
C THR A 36 17.66 13.86 -19.43
N GLY A 37 17.71 13.93 -18.11
CA GLY A 37 17.24 12.88 -17.23
C GLY A 37 15.74 12.63 -17.42
N SER A 38 15.40 11.55 -18.12
CA SER A 38 14.14 10.86 -17.86
C SER A 38 14.28 10.20 -16.49
N HIS A 39 13.40 10.58 -15.56
CA HIS A 39 13.30 9.95 -14.26
C HIS A 39 12.84 8.49 -14.42
N SER A 40 13.79 7.59 -14.70
CA SER A 40 13.59 6.16 -14.52
C SER A 40 13.63 5.91 -13.02
N ALA A 41 12.52 5.47 -12.46
CA ALA A 41 12.43 5.02 -11.08
C ALA A 41 13.56 4.00 -10.82
N SER A 42 14.42 4.31 -9.84
CA SER A 42 15.42 3.37 -9.36
C SER A 42 14.70 2.16 -8.78
N ALA A 43 14.92 0.98 -9.38
CA ALA A 43 14.41 -0.28 -8.87
C ALA A 43 14.98 -0.51 -7.47
N ALA A 44 14.14 -0.35 -6.44
CA ALA A 44 14.47 -0.80 -5.10
C ALA A 44 14.61 -2.34 -5.14
N SER A 45 15.78 -2.83 -4.72
CA SER A 45 16.08 -4.26 -4.69
C SER A 45 15.24 -4.94 -3.61
N SER A 46 14.18 -5.63 -4.03
CA SER A 46 13.43 -6.54 -3.17
C SER A 46 14.08 -7.93 -3.19
N VAL A 47 14.40 -8.50 -2.03
CA VAL A 47 14.76 -9.92 -1.98
C VAL A 47 13.50 -10.72 -2.26
N VAL A 48 13.50 -11.45 -3.37
CA VAL A 48 12.38 -12.30 -3.77
C VAL A 48 12.66 -13.76 -3.41
N LYS A 49 11.73 -14.39 -2.70
CA LYS A 49 11.72 -15.85 -2.46
C LYS A 49 10.45 -16.45 -3.03
N LYS A 50 10.59 -17.47 -3.89
CA LYS A 50 9.46 -18.26 -4.39
C LYS A 50 9.17 -19.40 -3.41
N LEU A 51 7.91 -19.52 -3.01
CA LEU A 51 7.39 -20.56 -2.13
C LEU A 51 6.46 -21.49 -2.93
N THR A 52 6.57 -22.79 -2.65
CA THR A 52 5.79 -23.86 -3.28
C THR A 52 5.53 -24.94 -2.25
N ALA A 53 4.32 -25.52 -2.25
CA ALA A 53 3.99 -26.67 -1.40
C ALA A 53 4.97 -27.84 -1.62
N SER A 54 5.44 -28.44 -0.52
CA SER A 54 6.33 -29.62 -0.53
C SER A 54 5.73 -30.84 -1.24
N ASP A 55 4.40 -30.94 -1.25
CA ASP A 55 3.61 -31.99 -1.89
C ASP A 55 2.71 -31.40 -3.00
N ALA A 56 3.31 -30.55 -3.85
CA ALA A 56 2.65 -29.95 -5.00
C ALA A 56 2.09 -30.99 -5.97
N GLU A 57 0.82 -30.82 -6.35
CA GLU A 57 0.06 -31.63 -7.30
C GLU A 57 -0.61 -30.71 -8.32
N THR A 58 -1.03 -31.28 -9.45
CA THR A 58 -1.78 -30.56 -10.49
C THR A 58 -3.02 -29.89 -9.95
N ALA A 59 -3.22 -28.63 -10.33
CA ALA A 59 -4.35 -27.80 -9.94
C ALA A 59 -4.45 -27.56 -8.43
N ASN A 60 -3.33 -27.58 -7.69
CA ASN A 60 -3.33 -27.26 -6.26
C ASN A 60 -3.76 -25.82 -5.96
N GLN A 61 -3.53 -24.90 -6.88
CA GLN A 61 -3.81 -23.46 -6.71
C GLN A 61 -3.15 -22.90 -5.44
N PHE A 62 -1.91 -23.31 -5.17
CA PHE A 62 -1.13 -22.81 -4.05
C PHE A 62 -0.88 -21.30 -4.22
N GLY A 63 -1.12 -20.53 -3.16
CA GLY A 63 -1.02 -19.06 -3.22
C GLY A 63 -2.36 -18.37 -3.48
N VAL A 64 -3.50 -19.08 -3.37
CA VAL A 64 -4.84 -18.48 -3.52
C VAL A 64 -5.32 -17.72 -2.28
N GLY A 65 -4.89 -18.14 -1.09
CA GLY A 65 -5.13 -17.44 0.18
C GLY A 65 -3.82 -17.27 0.93
N ILE A 66 -3.53 -16.06 1.41
CA ILE A 66 -2.24 -15.75 2.04
C ILE A 66 -2.47 -14.83 3.23
N ALA A 67 -1.83 -15.13 4.36
CA ALA A 67 -1.72 -14.20 5.49
C ALA A 67 -0.31 -14.22 6.08
N ILE A 68 0.16 -13.07 6.56
CA ILE A 68 1.50 -12.92 7.17
C ILE A 68 1.41 -12.15 8.50
N SER A 69 2.12 -12.65 9.50
CA SER A 69 2.25 -12.03 10.82
C SER A 69 3.68 -12.22 11.32
N GLY A 70 4.43 -11.12 11.38
CA GLY A 70 5.87 -11.17 11.67
C GLY A 70 6.61 -12.07 10.69
N ASP A 71 7.32 -13.06 11.23
CA ASP A 71 8.16 -14.00 10.48
C ASP A 71 7.43 -15.30 10.09
N THR A 72 6.10 -15.34 10.19
CA THR A 72 5.28 -16.49 9.80
C THR A 72 4.29 -16.09 8.70
N THR A 73 4.19 -16.92 7.65
CA THR A 73 3.17 -16.79 6.61
C THR A 73 2.44 -18.11 6.45
N VAL A 74 1.12 -18.04 6.23
CA VAL A 74 0.28 -19.20 5.93
C VAL A 74 -0.27 -19.04 4.52
N ILE A 75 -0.09 -20.07 3.70
CA ILE A 75 -0.46 -20.06 2.29
C ILE A 75 -1.40 -21.22 1.99
N GLY A 76 -2.57 -20.90 1.46
CA GLY A 76 -3.60 -21.84 1.08
C GLY A 76 -3.42 -22.41 -0.33
N ALA A 77 -3.93 -23.62 -0.51
CA ALA A 77 -3.98 -24.36 -1.75
C ALA A 77 -5.34 -25.07 -1.87
N MET A 78 -6.31 -24.40 -2.47
CA MET A 78 -7.71 -24.83 -2.44
C MET A 78 -8.02 -26.02 -3.35
N GLY A 79 -7.25 -26.20 -4.42
CA GLY A 79 -7.52 -27.22 -5.45
C GLY A 79 -6.92 -28.59 -5.14
N LYS A 80 -6.37 -28.77 -3.92
CA LYS A 80 -5.78 -30.04 -3.52
C LYS A 80 -6.83 -31.17 -3.53
N LYS A 81 -6.50 -32.23 -4.28
CA LYS A 81 -7.28 -33.43 -4.64
C LYS A 81 -8.51 -33.18 -5.54
N LEU A 82 -8.25 -33.31 -6.84
CA LEU A 82 -9.19 -33.34 -7.98
C LEU A 82 -10.32 -34.41 -7.93
N SER A 83 -10.55 -35.08 -6.80
CA SER A 83 -11.71 -35.96 -6.58
C SER A 83 -12.51 -35.66 -5.30
N THR A 84 -12.00 -34.83 -4.39
CA THR A 84 -12.62 -34.59 -3.07
C THR A 84 -12.64 -33.12 -2.64
N ASN A 85 -11.98 -32.19 -3.37
CA ASN A 85 -11.95 -30.74 -3.07
C ASN A 85 -11.61 -30.41 -1.60
N GLU A 86 -10.70 -31.18 -1.02
CA GLU A 86 -10.41 -31.15 0.42
C GLU A 86 -9.52 -29.95 0.81
N GLY A 87 -8.70 -29.44 -0.12
CA GLY A 87 -7.83 -28.29 0.08
C GLY A 87 -6.73 -28.49 1.13
N ALA A 88 -5.84 -27.51 1.29
CA ALA A 88 -4.81 -27.48 2.33
C ALA A 88 -4.34 -26.04 2.59
N ALA A 89 -3.66 -25.82 3.72
CA ALA A 89 -2.84 -24.63 3.94
C ALA A 89 -1.46 -25.04 4.48
N TYR A 90 -0.47 -24.19 4.25
CA TYR A 90 0.94 -24.48 4.52
C TYR A 90 1.53 -23.33 5.32
N VAL A 91 2.14 -23.65 6.45
CA VAL A 91 2.81 -22.66 7.30
C VAL A 91 4.27 -22.60 6.89
N TYR A 92 4.74 -21.40 6.53
CA TYR A 92 6.16 -21.11 6.31
C TYR A 92 6.66 -20.16 7.38
N GLN A 93 7.88 -20.39 7.82
CA GLN A 93 8.56 -19.53 8.78
C GLN A 93 9.90 -19.05 8.22
N ARG A 94 10.20 -17.78 8.47
CA ARG A 94 11.50 -17.21 8.16
C ARG A 94 12.60 -17.91 8.95
N ASP A 95 13.74 -18.09 8.32
CA ASP A 95 14.94 -18.78 8.81
C ASP A 95 14.75 -20.27 9.12
N HIS A 96 13.56 -20.83 8.88
CA HIS A 96 13.34 -22.28 8.93
C HIS A 96 14.10 -22.96 7.79
N GLY A 97 14.92 -23.95 8.14
CA GLY A 97 15.83 -24.59 7.18
C GLY A 97 17.05 -23.73 6.80
N GLY A 98 17.36 -22.66 7.56
CA GLY A 98 18.59 -21.87 7.44
C GLY A 98 18.36 -20.36 7.28
N ALA A 99 19.34 -19.56 7.66
CA ALA A 99 19.26 -18.10 7.65
C ALA A 99 18.92 -17.54 6.25
N GLY A 100 17.95 -16.62 6.20
CA GLY A 100 17.43 -15.99 4.99
C GLY A 100 16.45 -16.84 4.18
N ASN A 101 16.08 -18.03 4.65
CA ASN A 101 15.08 -18.87 3.99
C ASN A 101 13.68 -18.61 4.53
N TRP A 102 12.68 -19.00 3.76
CA TRP A 102 11.31 -19.17 4.20
C TRP A 102 11.00 -20.64 4.02
N GLY A 103 11.14 -21.42 5.10
CA GLY A 103 10.99 -22.87 5.07
C GLY A 103 9.58 -23.29 5.43
N GLU A 104 9.05 -24.30 4.75
CA GLU A 104 7.77 -24.92 5.11
C GLU A 104 7.94 -25.64 6.45
N VAL A 105 7.14 -25.27 7.43
CA VAL A 105 7.10 -25.88 8.77
C VAL A 105 6.15 -27.06 8.79
N ILE A 106 4.92 -26.85 8.30
CA ILE A 106 3.87 -27.87 8.34
C ILE A 106 2.76 -27.56 7.34
N LYS A 107 2.15 -28.62 6.83
CA LYS A 107 0.86 -28.59 6.13
C LYS A 107 -0.28 -28.87 7.10
N ILE A 108 -1.27 -27.97 7.12
CA ILE A 108 -2.51 -28.10 7.90
C ILE A 108 -3.69 -28.43 6.99
N ILE A 109 -4.59 -29.26 7.50
CA ILE A 109 -5.84 -29.67 6.85
C ILE A 109 -6.99 -29.59 7.86
N ALA A 110 -8.21 -29.39 7.39
CA ALA A 110 -9.39 -29.45 8.23
C ALA A 110 -9.57 -30.85 8.85
N SER A 111 -10.11 -30.93 10.07
CA SER A 111 -10.47 -32.18 10.75
C SER A 111 -11.52 -33.01 10.00
N ASP A 112 -12.34 -32.35 9.18
CA ASP A 112 -13.43 -32.91 8.41
C ASP A 112 -13.48 -32.27 6.99
N PRO A 113 -12.54 -32.65 6.11
CA PRO A 113 -12.34 -31.99 4.82
C PRO A 113 -13.55 -31.96 3.89
N SER A 114 -14.51 -32.88 4.04
CA SER A 114 -15.75 -32.87 3.27
C SER A 114 -16.68 -31.70 3.60
N LYS A 115 -16.45 -31.01 4.73
CA LYS A 115 -17.25 -29.88 5.21
C LYS A 115 -16.56 -28.53 5.05
N SER A 116 -15.25 -28.51 4.86
CA SER A 116 -14.51 -27.28 4.59
C SER A 116 -14.75 -26.76 3.19
N GLY A 117 -14.75 -27.66 2.18
CA GLY A 117 -14.89 -27.37 0.76
C GLY A 117 -13.87 -26.33 0.27
N TYR A 118 -12.89 -26.71 -0.55
CA TYR A 118 -11.86 -25.77 -1.01
C TYR A 118 -11.09 -25.09 0.15
N PHE A 119 -10.73 -25.88 1.17
CA PHE A 119 -9.97 -25.39 2.32
C PHE A 119 -8.66 -24.71 1.89
N GLY A 120 -8.35 -23.56 2.47
CA GLY A 120 -7.22 -22.74 2.05
C GLY A 120 -7.57 -21.69 0.99
N LEU A 121 -8.85 -21.54 0.63
CA LEU A 121 -9.28 -20.39 -0.19
C LEU A 121 -8.99 -19.06 0.52
N SER A 122 -9.29 -18.99 1.81
CA SER A 122 -9.11 -17.80 2.65
C SER A 122 -8.29 -18.17 3.87
N VAL A 123 -7.38 -17.28 4.25
CA VAL A 123 -6.43 -17.50 5.34
C VAL A 123 -6.26 -16.18 6.09
N GLY A 124 -6.32 -16.22 7.42
CA GLY A 124 -6.01 -15.10 8.31
C GLY A 124 -5.01 -15.54 9.36
N LEU A 125 -4.14 -14.63 9.81
CA LEU A 125 -3.07 -14.93 10.77
C LEU A 125 -2.83 -13.77 11.74
N SER A 126 -2.88 -14.05 13.03
CA SER A 126 -2.50 -13.10 14.08
C SER A 126 -1.58 -13.77 15.10
N GLY A 127 -0.29 -13.44 15.05
CA GLY A 127 0.73 -14.09 15.86
C GLY A 127 0.73 -15.60 15.64
N ASP A 128 0.46 -16.36 16.70
CA ASP A 128 0.47 -17.82 16.72
C ASP A 128 -0.91 -18.46 16.45
N THR A 129 -1.91 -17.68 16.01
CA THR A 129 -3.26 -18.18 15.67
C THR A 129 -3.57 -17.94 14.21
N ALA A 130 -3.89 -19.01 13.49
CA ALA A 130 -4.33 -18.98 12.09
C ALA A 130 -5.81 -19.38 11.99
N ILE A 131 -6.53 -18.77 11.06
CA ILE A 131 -7.86 -19.21 10.67
C ILE A 131 -7.84 -19.52 9.18
N VAL A 132 -8.43 -20.66 8.81
CA VAL A 132 -8.49 -21.11 7.42
C VAL A 132 -9.93 -21.44 7.05
N GLY A 133 -10.36 -20.91 5.90
CA GLY A 133 -11.71 -21.05 5.37
C GLY A 133 -11.73 -21.70 4.00
N GLY A 134 -12.91 -21.70 3.40
CA GLY A 134 -13.24 -22.38 2.16
C GLY A 134 -14.62 -21.94 1.65
N LEU A 135 -15.19 -22.71 0.73
CA LEU A 135 -16.54 -22.55 0.21
C LEU A 135 -17.58 -23.42 0.94
N GLY A 136 -17.19 -24.10 2.02
CA GLY A 136 -18.06 -24.95 2.81
C GLY A 136 -18.89 -24.22 3.86
N GLU A 137 -19.12 -24.93 4.98
CA GLU A 137 -20.02 -24.50 6.05
C GLU A 137 -19.27 -24.07 7.33
N ALA A 138 -17.93 -23.98 7.26
CA ALA A 138 -17.09 -23.78 8.43
C ALA A 138 -15.74 -23.15 8.12
N ALA A 139 -15.20 -22.46 9.13
CA ALA A 139 -13.82 -22.02 9.21
C ALA A 139 -13.12 -22.71 10.38
N TYR A 140 -11.80 -22.86 10.31
CA TYR A 140 -11.04 -23.68 11.25
C TYR A 140 -9.92 -22.86 11.87
N VAL A 141 -9.83 -22.88 13.19
CA VAL A 141 -8.81 -22.17 13.96
C VAL A 141 -7.70 -23.15 14.32
N PHE A 142 -6.48 -22.77 13.98
CA PHE A 142 -5.24 -23.47 14.31
C PHE A 142 -4.39 -22.60 15.22
N GLU A 143 -3.71 -23.22 16.17
CA GLU A 143 -2.78 -22.53 17.07
C GLU A 143 -1.42 -23.23 17.02
N ARG A 144 -0.34 -22.44 17.13
CA ARG A 144 1.02 -22.94 17.27
C ARG A 144 1.19 -23.68 18.60
N ASP A 145 2.20 -24.52 18.67
CA ASP A 145 2.61 -25.35 19.81
C ASP A 145 1.58 -26.41 20.23
N GLN A 146 0.57 -26.65 19.40
CA GLN A 146 -0.43 -27.69 19.64
C GLN A 146 0.11 -29.05 19.20
N GLY A 147 0.31 -29.95 20.16
CA GLY A 147 0.87 -31.28 19.90
C GLY A 147 2.40 -31.32 19.81
N GLY A 148 3.10 -30.26 20.22
CA GLY A 148 4.56 -30.18 20.27
C GLY A 148 5.07 -28.78 19.91
N ALA A 149 6.30 -28.45 20.30
CA ALA A 149 6.91 -27.16 19.96
C ALA A 149 6.96 -26.95 18.44
N ASP A 150 6.61 -25.74 18.00
CA ASP A 150 6.51 -25.30 16.61
C ASP A 150 5.50 -26.06 15.73
N ASN A 151 4.70 -26.95 16.32
CA ASN A 151 3.64 -27.63 15.61
C ASN A 151 2.39 -26.76 15.50
N TRP A 152 1.55 -26.99 14.49
CA TRP A 152 0.26 -26.31 14.35
C TRP A 152 -0.88 -27.31 14.43
N GLY A 153 -1.84 -27.06 15.32
CA GLY A 153 -2.96 -27.96 15.56
C GLY A 153 -4.28 -27.23 15.56
N GLN A 154 -5.31 -27.89 15.02
CA GLN A 154 -6.66 -27.35 15.00
C GLN A 154 -7.22 -27.33 16.44
N ILE A 155 -7.61 -26.16 16.92
CA ILE A 155 -8.22 -25.98 18.25
C ILE A 155 -9.73 -25.77 18.18
N LYS A 156 -10.26 -25.33 17.03
CA LYS A 156 -11.69 -25.06 16.87
C LYS A 156 -12.17 -25.18 15.43
N LYS A 157 -13.40 -25.65 15.28
CA LYS A 157 -14.24 -25.46 14.09
C LYS A 157 -15.30 -24.39 14.39
N LEU A 158 -15.37 -23.34 13.59
CA LEU A 158 -16.33 -22.25 13.67
C LEU A 158 -17.45 -22.46 12.66
N VAL A 159 -18.69 -22.29 13.12
CA VAL A 159 -19.90 -22.38 12.29
C VAL A 159 -20.81 -21.22 12.68
N ALA A 160 -21.49 -20.60 11.71
CA ALA A 160 -22.52 -19.61 11.99
C ALA A 160 -23.68 -20.24 12.76
N SER A 161 -24.24 -19.50 13.72
CA SER A 161 -25.38 -19.94 14.54
C SER A 161 -26.63 -20.28 13.74
N ASP A 162 -26.75 -19.67 12.57
CA ASP A 162 -27.87 -19.77 11.63
C ASP A 162 -27.40 -20.24 10.25
N ALA A 163 -26.28 -20.98 10.21
CA ALA A 163 -25.69 -21.51 8.98
C ALA A 163 -26.70 -22.27 8.13
N LYS A 164 -26.71 -21.98 6.83
CA LYS A 164 -27.44 -22.74 5.82
C LYS A 164 -26.47 -23.33 4.79
N GLU A 165 -26.88 -24.43 4.20
CA GLU A 165 -26.15 -25.04 3.09
C GLU A 165 -26.03 -24.04 1.93
N GLY A 166 -24.82 -23.83 1.43
CA GLY A 166 -24.56 -22.91 0.33
C GLY A 166 -24.35 -21.44 0.70
N ASP A 167 -24.37 -21.07 1.99
CA ASP A 167 -24.07 -19.69 2.44
C ASP A 167 -22.62 -19.24 2.16
N LEU A 168 -21.73 -20.21 1.85
CA LEU A 168 -20.29 -20.02 1.64
C LEU A 168 -19.60 -19.39 2.86
N PHE A 169 -19.80 -19.99 4.04
CA PHE A 169 -19.18 -19.53 5.28
C PHE A 169 -17.67 -19.78 5.25
N GLY A 170 -16.90 -18.70 5.40
CA GLY A 170 -15.44 -18.77 5.29
C GLY A 170 -14.92 -18.42 3.90
N VAL A 171 -15.75 -17.95 2.97
CA VAL A 171 -15.29 -17.47 1.66
C VAL A 171 -14.31 -16.30 1.77
N SER A 172 -14.47 -15.49 2.81
CA SER A 172 -13.54 -14.46 3.26
C SER A 172 -13.46 -14.50 4.79
N LEU A 173 -12.28 -14.22 5.33
CA LEU A 173 -12.06 -14.16 6.77
C LEU A 173 -10.81 -13.36 7.09
N GLU A 174 -10.73 -12.84 8.32
CA GLU A 174 -9.54 -12.17 8.85
C GLU A 174 -9.53 -12.27 10.38
N ILE A 175 -8.34 -12.16 11.01
CA ILE A 175 -8.17 -12.24 12.47
C ILE A 175 -7.29 -11.11 13.02
N SER A 176 -7.73 -10.48 14.10
CA SER A 176 -6.96 -9.50 14.86
C SER A 176 -6.96 -9.88 16.34
N GLY A 177 -5.83 -10.44 16.80
CA GLY A 177 -5.67 -10.98 18.14
C GLY A 177 -6.72 -12.05 18.43
N ASP A 178 -7.55 -11.80 19.45
CA ASP A 178 -8.60 -12.72 19.92
C ASP A 178 -9.95 -12.54 19.21
N THR A 179 -10.01 -11.78 18.10
CA THR A 179 -11.26 -11.52 17.36
C THR A 179 -11.09 -11.88 15.89
N ALA A 180 -12.06 -12.61 15.34
CA ALA A 180 -12.11 -12.99 13.94
C ALA A 180 -13.40 -12.49 13.28
N ILE A 181 -13.31 -12.12 12.01
CA ILE A 181 -14.45 -11.83 11.14
C ILE A 181 -14.50 -12.88 10.04
N ILE A 182 -15.70 -13.41 9.77
CA ILE A 182 -15.91 -14.42 8.72
C ILE A 182 -17.11 -14.01 7.86
N GLY A 183 -16.90 -13.89 6.56
CA GLY A 183 -17.93 -13.57 5.59
C GLY A 183 -18.73 -14.80 5.10
N THR A 184 -19.98 -14.55 4.74
CA THR A 184 -20.87 -15.48 3.99
C THR A 184 -21.43 -14.76 2.78
N ARG A 185 -20.80 -14.92 1.62
CA ARG A 185 -21.18 -14.21 0.38
C ARG A 185 -22.65 -14.44 0.00
N ASN A 186 -23.11 -15.69 0.03
CA ASN A 186 -24.49 -16.03 -0.36
C ASN A 186 -25.48 -15.85 0.80
N GLY A 187 -24.97 -15.82 2.03
CA GLY A 187 -25.77 -15.50 3.21
C GLY A 187 -26.00 -14.01 3.44
N ASP A 188 -25.39 -13.15 2.60
CA ASP A 188 -25.37 -11.68 2.72
C ASP A 188 -25.12 -11.20 4.17
N ALA A 189 -24.10 -11.79 4.80
CA ALA A 189 -23.76 -11.56 6.19
C ALA A 189 -22.27 -11.73 6.47
N ALA A 190 -21.84 -11.23 7.63
CA ALA A 190 -20.55 -11.54 8.20
C ALA A 190 -20.68 -11.77 9.71
N TYR A 191 -19.76 -12.54 10.30
CA TYR A 191 -19.87 -13.02 11.67
C TYR A 191 -18.60 -12.73 12.44
N ILE A 192 -18.75 -12.07 13.59
CA ILE A 192 -17.67 -11.86 14.55
C ILE A 192 -17.60 -13.05 15.48
N PHE A 193 -16.43 -13.66 15.60
CA PHE A 193 -16.09 -14.64 16.61
C PHE A 193 -15.04 -14.06 17.56
N GLY A 194 -15.18 -14.37 18.84
CA GLY A 194 -14.24 -13.95 19.88
C GLY A 194 -13.71 -15.13 20.67
N ARG A 195 -12.40 -15.13 20.95
CA ARG A 195 -11.81 -16.03 21.94
C ARG A 195 -12.37 -15.68 23.33
N ASN A 196 -12.47 -16.71 24.16
CA ASN A 196 -13.12 -16.69 25.47
C ASN A 196 -14.65 -16.44 25.46
N HIS A 197 -15.28 -16.30 24.28
CA HIS A 197 -16.73 -16.18 24.20
C HIS A 197 -17.39 -17.54 24.41
N GLY A 198 -18.19 -17.67 25.46
CA GLY A 198 -18.78 -18.95 25.86
C GLY A 198 -17.88 -19.85 26.72
N GLY A 199 -16.78 -19.33 27.26
CA GLY A 199 -15.90 -20.03 28.21
C GLY A 199 -14.41 -19.83 27.92
N ALA A 200 -13.55 -20.10 28.91
CA ALA A 200 -12.11 -19.93 28.78
C ALA A 200 -11.53 -20.72 27.60
N ASN A 201 -10.70 -20.07 26.79
CA ASN A 201 -10.09 -20.58 25.55
C ASN A 201 -11.08 -21.05 24.47
N ASN A 202 -12.38 -20.80 24.62
CA ASN A 202 -13.36 -21.13 23.60
C ASN A 202 -13.51 -19.99 22.60
N TRP A 203 -13.57 -20.31 21.31
CA TRP A 203 -14.03 -19.38 20.29
C TRP A 203 -15.55 -19.51 20.12
N GLY A 204 -16.25 -18.39 20.25
CA GLY A 204 -17.71 -18.32 20.12
C GLY A 204 -18.16 -17.13 19.29
N GLN A 205 -19.32 -17.27 18.64
CA GLN A 205 -19.92 -16.19 17.85
C GLN A 205 -20.40 -15.06 18.75
N VAL A 206 -19.87 -13.86 18.55
CA VAL A 206 -20.21 -12.64 19.29
C VAL A 206 -21.35 -11.89 18.61
N LYS A 207 -21.33 -11.79 17.28
CA LYS A 207 -22.27 -10.97 16.52
C LYS A 207 -22.42 -11.46 15.09
N LYS A 208 -23.65 -11.38 14.55
CA LYS A 208 -23.93 -11.38 13.11
C LYS A 208 -24.07 -9.92 12.64
N LEU A 209 -23.35 -9.57 11.59
CA LEU A 209 -23.39 -8.28 10.90
C LEU A 209 -24.23 -8.42 9.64
N VAL A 210 -25.11 -7.45 9.43
CA VAL A 210 -25.93 -7.28 8.23
C VAL A 210 -25.93 -5.79 7.89
N PRO A 211 -25.90 -5.41 6.60
CA PRO A 211 -25.79 -4.01 6.20
C PRO A 211 -27.05 -3.23 6.56
N SER A 212 -26.91 -1.95 6.90
CA SER A 212 -28.04 -1.03 7.13
C SER A 212 -28.90 -0.83 5.88
N PHE A 213 -28.29 -0.93 4.70
CA PHE A 213 -28.97 -0.95 3.41
C PHE A 213 -29.07 -2.41 2.95
N ALA A 214 -30.26 -2.97 3.07
CA ALA A 214 -30.52 -4.34 2.69
C ALA A 214 -30.82 -4.41 1.20
N ASP A 215 -29.86 -4.95 0.44
CA ASP A 215 -30.01 -5.28 -0.97
C ASP A 215 -29.70 -6.78 -1.15
N PRO A 216 -30.70 -7.62 -1.44
CA PRO A 216 -30.48 -9.05 -1.62
C PRO A 216 -29.49 -9.33 -2.75
N GLU A 217 -28.61 -10.30 -2.56
CA GLU A 217 -27.58 -10.67 -3.55
C GLU A 217 -26.50 -9.59 -3.78
N ALA A 218 -26.43 -8.57 -2.92
CA ALA A 218 -25.34 -7.58 -2.91
C ALA A 218 -23.97 -8.18 -2.58
N TRP A 219 -23.95 -9.44 -2.14
CA TRP A 219 -22.77 -10.19 -1.73
C TRP A 219 -22.10 -9.57 -0.50
N PHE A 220 -22.91 -9.13 0.46
CA PHE A 220 -22.38 -8.63 1.72
C PHE A 220 -21.62 -9.76 2.45
N GLY A 221 -20.36 -9.51 2.79
CA GLY A 221 -19.46 -10.56 3.29
C GLY A 221 -18.63 -11.23 2.19
N GLN A 222 -18.66 -10.70 0.96
CA GLN A 222 -17.71 -11.08 -0.10
C GLN A 222 -16.27 -10.97 0.38
N SER A 223 -15.96 -9.83 0.99
CA SER A 223 -14.63 -9.47 1.51
C SER A 223 -14.82 -8.92 2.92
N VAL A 224 -13.88 -9.23 3.80
CA VAL A 224 -13.88 -8.78 5.19
C VAL A 224 -12.48 -8.43 5.63
N ALA A 225 -12.36 -7.47 6.53
CA ALA A 225 -11.09 -7.14 7.19
C ALA A 225 -11.33 -6.70 8.63
N ILE A 226 -10.37 -6.94 9.52
CA ILE A 226 -10.42 -6.50 10.91
C ILE A 226 -9.07 -6.00 11.39
N ASN A 227 -9.06 -4.86 12.10
CA ASN A 227 -7.92 -4.37 12.85
C ASN A 227 -8.37 -3.79 14.18
N GLY A 228 -8.05 -4.50 15.27
CA GLY A 228 -8.49 -4.13 16.62
C GLY A 228 -10.00 -4.01 16.70
N ASP A 229 -10.49 -2.78 16.93
CA ASP A 229 -11.90 -2.46 17.14
C ASP A 229 -12.64 -2.00 15.86
N THR A 230 -12.02 -2.13 14.68
CA THR A 230 -12.62 -1.74 13.39
C THR A 230 -12.73 -2.94 12.47
N VAL A 231 -13.90 -3.11 11.85
CA VAL A 231 -14.20 -4.15 10.85
C VAL A 231 -14.70 -3.51 9.58
N LEU A 232 -14.24 -4.00 8.42
CA LEU A 232 -14.79 -3.68 7.11
C LEU A 232 -15.45 -4.90 6.50
N VAL A 233 -16.56 -4.69 5.79
CA VAL A 233 -17.27 -5.73 5.02
C VAL A 233 -17.69 -5.18 3.66
N GLY A 234 -17.29 -5.84 2.58
CA GLY A 234 -17.65 -5.47 1.21
C GLY A 234 -18.99 -6.07 0.75
N ALA A 235 -19.68 -5.33 -0.12
CA ALA A 235 -20.92 -5.70 -0.81
C ALA A 235 -20.84 -5.21 -2.28
N PRO A 236 -20.04 -5.88 -3.13
CA PRO A 236 -19.68 -5.37 -4.46
C PRO A 236 -20.80 -5.41 -5.50
N ARG A 237 -21.95 -6.00 -5.18
CA ARG A 237 -23.12 -6.03 -6.06
C ARG A 237 -24.30 -5.25 -5.50
N GLU A 238 -24.05 -4.40 -4.50
CA GLU A 238 -25.05 -3.46 -4.02
C GLU A 238 -25.43 -2.47 -5.14
N ASP A 239 -26.74 -2.35 -5.38
CA ASP A 239 -27.38 -1.49 -6.36
C ASP A 239 -28.05 -0.30 -5.63
N SER A 240 -27.25 0.65 -5.13
CA SER A 240 -27.75 1.78 -4.33
C SER A 240 -28.15 3.00 -5.18
N LYS A 241 -27.46 3.21 -6.30
CA LYS A 241 -27.61 4.34 -7.23
C LYS A 241 -27.66 3.88 -8.67
N THR A 242 -26.78 2.95 -9.06
CA THR A 242 -26.73 2.38 -10.40
C THR A 242 -26.73 0.85 -10.28
N TYR A 243 -26.38 0.13 -11.35
CA TYR A 243 -26.30 -1.32 -11.30
C TYR A 243 -24.88 -1.73 -10.90
N GLN A 244 -24.73 -2.40 -9.76
CA GLN A 244 -23.51 -2.99 -9.23
C GLN A 244 -22.35 -2.00 -9.09
N GLU A 245 -22.63 -0.75 -8.70
CA GLU A 245 -21.55 0.16 -8.30
C GLU A 245 -20.85 -0.35 -7.04
N GLY A 246 -21.59 -1.02 -6.15
CA GLY A 246 -21.10 -1.65 -4.94
C GLY A 246 -20.86 -0.71 -3.75
N ALA A 247 -20.70 -1.31 -2.57
CA ALA A 247 -20.46 -0.60 -1.31
C ALA A 247 -19.51 -1.38 -0.39
N ALA A 248 -19.01 -0.68 0.64
CA ALA A 248 -18.37 -1.31 1.79
C ALA A 248 -18.87 -0.69 3.10
N TYR A 249 -18.79 -1.44 4.18
CA TYR A 249 -19.37 -1.06 5.48
C TYR A 249 -18.33 -1.14 6.58
N VAL A 250 -18.21 -0.06 7.34
CA VAL A 250 -17.35 0.03 8.52
C VAL A 250 -18.18 -0.24 9.76
N TYR A 251 -17.73 -1.18 10.59
CA TYR A 251 -18.29 -1.49 11.90
C TYR A 251 -17.26 -1.20 12.98
N GLY A 252 -17.73 -0.63 14.09
CA GLY A 252 -16.92 -0.32 15.26
C GLY A 252 -17.33 -1.14 16.48
N ARG A 253 -16.35 -1.60 17.26
CA ARG A 253 -16.62 -2.18 18.57
C ARG A 253 -17.18 -1.12 19.51
N ASN A 254 -18.12 -1.52 20.35
CA ASN A 254 -18.91 -0.69 21.25
C ASN A 254 -19.81 0.35 20.56
N GLN A 255 -19.88 0.36 19.23
CA GLN A 255 -20.81 1.22 18.50
C GLN A 255 -22.24 0.75 18.76
N GLY A 256 -23.08 1.65 19.28
CA GLY A 256 -24.46 1.31 19.68
C GLY A 256 -24.58 0.55 21.01
N GLY A 257 -23.53 0.49 21.84
CA GLY A 257 -23.58 -0.06 23.19
C GLY A 257 -22.37 -0.93 23.56
N ALA A 258 -22.14 -1.13 24.86
CA ALA A 258 -21.01 -1.92 25.36
C ALA A 258 -21.02 -3.37 24.82
N ASN A 259 -19.86 -3.84 24.37
CA ASN A 259 -19.64 -5.16 23.76
C ASN A 259 -20.44 -5.42 22.46
N ASN A 260 -21.02 -4.40 21.85
CA ASN A 260 -21.66 -4.53 20.53
C ASN A 260 -20.64 -4.30 19.40
N TRP A 261 -20.97 -4.79 18.20
CA TRP A 261 -20.38 -4.32 16.95
C TRP A 261 -21.49 -3.65 16.15
N GLY A 262 -21.35 -2.35 15.93
CA GLY A 262 -22.36 -1.52 15.26
C GLY A 262 -21.79 -0.85 14.02
N GLU A 263 -22.63 -0.65 13.01
CA GLU A 263 -22.26 0.07 11.81
C GLU A 263 -21.93 1.53 12.14
N VAL A 264 -20.79 2.00 11.64
CA VAL A 264 -20.29 3.37 11.78
C VAL A 264 -20.52 4.13 10.49
N LYS A 265 -20.25 3.50 9.34
CA LYS A 265 -20.29 4.17 8.05
C LYS A 265 -20.51 3.19 6.91
N ARG A 266 -21.36 3.58 5.95
CA ARG A 266 -21.36 3.02 4.59
C ARG A 266 -20.44 3.84 3.69
N LEU A 267 -19.51 3.17 3.02
CA LEU A 267 -18.56 3.70 2.06
C LEU A 267 -19.07 3.40 0.64
N VAL A 268 -19.06 4.43 -0.19
CA VAL A 268 -19.32 4.36 -1.63
C VAL A 268 -18.24 5.21 -2.31
N SER A 269 -17.82 4.86 -3.52
CA SER A 269 -16.85 5.69 -4.25
C SER A 269 -17.48 7.03 -4.66
N SER A 270 -16.66 8.09 -4.66
CA SER A 270 -17.07 9.44 -5.05
C SER A 270 -17.52 9.55 -6.52
N ASP A 271 -17.00 8.67 -7.36
CA ASP A 271 -17.22 8.55 -8.81
C ASP A 271 -17.93 7.23 -9.19
N ALA A 272 -18.75 6.70 -8.29
CA ALA A 272 -19.50 5.46 -8.50
C ALA A 272 -20.19 5.39 -9.87
N ASP A 273 -19.89 4.34 -10.63
CA ASP A 273 -20.46 4.06 -11.95
C ASP A 273 -20.90 2.60 -12.06
N GLU A 274 -21.77 2.34 -13.05
CA GLU A 274 -22.34 1.03 -13.32
C GLU A 274 -21.26 -0.06 -13.44
N GLY A 275 -21.38 -1.10 -12.62
CA GLY A 275 -20.59 -2.30 -12.71
C GLY A 275 -19.17 -2.20 -12.15
N ASN A 276 -18.78 -1.07 -11.53
CA ASN A 276 -17.44 -0.87 -10.95
C ASN A 276 -17.10 -1.87 -9.83
N ARG A 277 -18.13 -2.42 -9.15
CA ARG A 277 -18.00 -3.43 -8.08
C ARG A 277 -17.12 -2.98 -6.91
N PHE A 278 -17.29 -1.75 -6.46
CA PHE A 278 -16.66 -1.24 -5.25
C PHE A 278 -17.01 -2.13 -4.04
N GLY A 279 -16.02 -2.54 -3.25
CA GLY A 279 -16.20 -3.50 -2.16
C GLY A 279 -15.77 -4.93 -2.54
N TRP A 280 -15.18 -5.12 -3.73
CA TRP A 280 -14.67 -6.42 -4.15
C TRP A 280 -13.61 -6.96 -3.18
N SER A 281 -12.69 -6.10 -2.78
CA SER A 281 -11.70 -6.33 -1.72
C SER A 281 -11.77 -5.18 -0.71
N VAL A 282 -11.48 -5.47 0.56
CA VAL A 282 -11.44 -4.46 1.63
C VAL A 282 -10.26 -4.75 2.56
N THR A 283 -9.66 -3.70 3.11
CA THR A 283 -8.60 -3.84 4.11
C THR A 283 -8.61 -2.66 5.09
N VAL A 284 -8.08 -2.86 6.29
CA VAL A 284 -8.00 -1.82 7.32
C VAL A 284 -6.77 -2.00 8.21
N SER A 285 -6.08 -0.90 8.51
CA SER A 285 -4.99 -0.83 9.48
C SER A 285 -5.01 0.53 10.16
N GLY A 286 -5.27 0.54 11.47
CA GLY A 286 -5.37 1.76 12.25
C GLY A 286 -6.42 2.73 11.71
N ALA A 287 -5.98 3.90 11.24
CA ALA A 287 -6.82 4.98 10.72
C ALA A 287 -6.98 4.95 9.18
N THR A 288 -6.46 3.91 8.52
CA THR A 288 -6.49 3.78 7.05
C THR A 288 -7.28 2.54 6.67
N ALA A 289 -8.18 2.71 5.71
CA ALA A 289 -8.88 1.63 5.05
C ALA A 289 -8.72 1.76 3.54
N ALA A 290 -8.85 0.65 2.82
CA ALA A 290 -8.89 0.69 1.37
C ALA A 290 -9.91 -0.31 0.81
N VAL A 291 -10.48 0.04 -0.34
CA VAL A 291 -11.54 -0.72 -0.99
C VAL A 291 -11.28 -0.83 -2.48
N GLY A 292 -11.35 -2.05 -3.04
CA GLY A 292 -11.18 -2.30 -4.46
C GLY A 292 -12.48 -2.14 -5.25
N ALA A 293 -12.38 -1.51 -6.42
CA ALA A 293 -13.39 -1.46 -7.46
C ALA A 293 -12.81 -2.12 -8.72
N VAL A 294 -12.85 -3.45 -8.74
CA VAL A 294 -12.07 -4.27 -9.67
C VAL A 294 -12.45 -4.09 -11.14
N ARG A 295 -13.61 -3.49 -11.41
CA ARG A 295 -14.15 -3.24 -12.76
C ARG A 295 -14.28 -1.77 -13.09
N ASP A 296 -13.63 -0.90 -12.32
CA ASP A 296 -13.55 0.51 -12.69
C ASP A 296 -12.99 0.67 -14.11
N ASN A 297 -13.64 1.55 -14.88
CA ASN A 297 -13.40 1.72 -16.32
C ASN A 297 -12.74 3.06 -16.67
N GLU A 298 -12.31 3.86 -15.68
CA GLU A 298 -11.80 5.21 -15.93
C GLU A 298 -10.48 5.19 -16.72
N GLN A 299 -9.56 4.30 -16.36
CA GLN A 299 -8.25 4.18 -16.99
C GLN A 299 -8.33 3.44 -18.35
N ALA A 300 -9.02 2.30 -18.36
CA ALA A 300 -9.32 1.46 -19.52
C ALA A 300 -10.47 0.49 -19.13
N PRO A 301 -11.15 -0.17 -20.09
CA PRO A 301 -12.22 -1.14 -19.81
C PRO A 301 -11.83 -2.19 -18.76
N GLU A 302 -12.47 -2.13 -17.61
CA GLU A 302 -12.23 -2.94 -16.42
C GLU A 302 -10.74 -2.98 -16.01
N ALA A 303 -10.02 -1.86 -16.13
CA ALA A 303 -8.65 -1.76 -15.60
C ALA A 303 -8.62 -1.88 -14.07
N GLY A 304 -9.71 -1.47 -13.42
CA GLY A 304 -9.88 -1.50 -11.98
C GLY A 304 -9.22 -0.32 -11.25
N ALA A 305 -9.62 -0.12 -10.00
CA ALA A 305 -9.11 0.91 -9.12
C ALA A 305 -9.14 0.47 -7.65
N ALA A 306 -8.41 1.19 -6.80
CA ALA A 306 -8.51 1.08 -5.34
C ALA A 306 -8.74 2.46 -4.73
N TYR A 307 -9.56 2.54 -3.69
CA TYR A 307 -9.90 3.79 -3.01
C TYR A 307 -9.41 3.74 -1.58
N VAL A 308 -8.71 4.79 -1.15
CA VAL A 308 -8.19 4.90 0.22
C VAL A 308 -9.12 5.80 1.03
N PHE A 309 -9.48 5.33 2.22
CA PHE A 309 -10.30 6.05 3.19
C PHE A 309 -9.50 6.32 4.46
N GLY A 310 -9.67 7.51 5.01
CA GLY A 310 -9.07 7.93 6.28
C GLY A 310 -10.13 8.11 7.36
N ARG A 311 -9.81 7.67 8.58
CA ARG A 311 -10.59 8.01 9.77
C ARG A 311 -10.47 9.52 10.04
N ASP A 312 -11.57 10.11 10.49
CA ASP A 312 -11.74 11.53 10.79
C ASP A 312 -11.61 12.48 9.57
N VAL A 313 -11.48 11.93 8.36
CA VAL A 313 -11.52 12.71 7.12
C VAL A 313 -12.95 13.16 6.84
N GLY A 314 -13.14 14.47 6.66
CA GLY A 314 -14.47 15.06 6.52
C GLY A 314 -15.26 15.18 7.83
N GLY A 315 -14.61 15.01 9.00
CA GLY A 315 -15.20 15.26 10.32
C GLY A 315 -14.90 14.17 11.34
N ALA A 316 -15.00 14.52 12.62
CA ALA A 316 -14.73 13.58 13.73
C ALA A 316 -15.61 12.33 13.67
N SER A 317 -14.99 11.17 13.90
CA SER A 317 -15.57 9.82 13.82
C SER A 317 -16.11 9.43 12.44
N ASN A 318 -15.78 10.17 11.38
CA ASN A 318 -16.13 9.79 10.01
C ASN A 318 -15.06 8.88 9.38
N TRP A 319 -15.44 8.20 8.31
CA TRP A 319 -14.50 7.63 7.34
C TRP A 319 -14.74 8.34 6.01
N GLY A 320 -13.75 9.08 5.54
CA GLY A 320 -13.81 9.88 4.30
C GLY A 320 -12.83 9.36 3.26
N GLU A 321 -13.24 9.42 1.99
CA GLU A 321 -12.37 9.11 0.85
C GLU A 321 -11.22 10.12 0.80
N VAL A 322 -10.00 9.62 0.68
CA VAL A 322 -8.76 10.41 0.61
C VAL A 322 -8.30 10.50 -0.84
N THR A 323 -8.28 9.38 -1.55
CA THR A 323 -7.83 9.33 -2.94
C THR A 323 -8.31 8.05 -3.62
N LYS A 324 -8.43 8.12 -4.95
CA LYS A 324 -8.49 6.98 -5.85
C LYS A 324 -7.07 6.65 -6.33
N LEU A 325 -6.76 5.36 -6.43
CA LEU A 325 -5.49 4.82 -6.90
C LEU A 325 -5.73 4.09 -8.23
N THR A 326 -5.07 4.58 -9.27
CA THR A 326 -4.93 3.94 -10.58
C THR A 326 -3.44 3.77 -10.90
N VAL A 327 -3.12 3.03 -11.95
CA VAL A 327 -1.74 2.81 -12.40
C VAL A 327 -1.62 3.16 -13.87
N SER A 328 -0.51 3.81 -14.25
CA SER A 328 -0.32 4.34 -15.60
C SER A 328 -0.24 3.27 -16.69
N ASP A 329 0.04 2.03 -16.31
CA ASP A 329 0.10 0.87 -17.17
C ASP A 329 -1.10 -0.08 -16.98
N GLY A 330 -2.19 0.41 -16.38
CA GLY A 330 -3.45 -0.33 -16.28
C GLY A 330 -4.12 -0.42 -17.64
N GLY A 331 -4.21 -1.64 -18.16
CA GLY A 331 -4.86 -1.99 -19.42
C GLY A 331 -6.21 -2.70 -19.21
N ASP A 332 -6.81 -3.10 -20.33
CA ASP A 332 -8.10 -3.78 -20.36
C ASP A 332 -8.10 -5.04 -19.51
N LEU A 333 -9.08 -5.19 -18.63
CA LEU A 333 -9.29 -6.37 -17.77
C LEU A 333 -8.15 -6.67 -16.78
N ASP A 334 -7.24 -5.72 -16.53
CA ASP A 334 -6.11 -5.89 -15.61
C ASP A 334 -6.56 -6.09 -14.15
N TRP A 335 -7.76 -5.60 -13.82
CA TRP A 335 -8.45 -5.82 -12.55
C TRP A 335 -7.62 -5.39 -11.33
N LEU A 336 -7.04 -4.18 -11.38
CA LEU A 336 -6.44 -3.53 -10.23
C LEU A 336 -7.46 -3.44 -9.08
N GLY A 337 -7.03 -3.74 -7.86
CA GLY A 337 -7.91 -3.80 -6.69
C GLY A 337 -8.55 -5.17 -6.49
N THR A 338 -8.08 -6.21 -7.19
CA THR A 338 -8.52 -7.60 -6.95
C THR A 338 -8.33 -8.00 -5.50
N ASP A 339 -7.18 -7.66 -4.91
CA ASP A 339 -6.90 -7.82 -3.48
C ASP A 339 -6.03 -6.65 -2.99
N ILE A 340 -6.16 -6.29 -1.72
CA ILE A 340 -5.48 -5.12 -1.14
C ILE A 340 -5.02 -5.45 0.27
N ALA A 341 -3.75 -5.18 0.58
CA ALA A 341 -3.21 -5.27 1.93
C ALA A 341 -2.63 -3.93 2.36
N VAL A 342 -2.95 -3.49 3.59
CA VAL A 342 -2.42 -2.26 4.18
C VAL A 342 -1.75 -2.53 5.52
N ASN A 343 -0.58 -1.92 5.73
CA ASN A 343 0.13 -1.97 7.00
C ASN A 343 0.80 -0.62 7.25
N GLY A 344 0.28 0.14 8.21
CA GLY A 344 0.78 1.48 8.50
C GLY A 344 0.67 2.39 7.27
N ASN A 345 1.81 2.80 6.71
CA ASN A 345 1.91 3.74 5.59
C ASN A 345 2.07 3.08 4.22
N ASP A 346 2.11 1.74 4.17
CA ASP A 346 2.31 1.01 2.92
C ASP A 346 1.05 0.23 2.55
N LEU A 347 0.76 0.20 1.26
CA LEU A 347 -0.40 -0.44 0.69
C LEU A 347 0.02 -1.21 -0.56
N VAL A 348 -0.35 -2.49 -0.64
CA VAL A 348 -0.11 -3.34 -1.80
C VAL A 348 -1.44 -3.65 -2.48
N VAL A 349 -1.54 -3.39 -3.78
CA VAL A 349 -2.72 -3.64 -4.61
C VAL A 349 -2.41 -4.67 -5.68
N GLY A 350 -3.21 -5.73 -5.75
CA GLY A 350 -3.12 -6.76 -6.80
C GLY A 350 -3.82 -6.35 -8.10
N ALA A 351 -3.22 -6.73 -9.24
CA ALA A 351 -3.77 -6.64 -10.59
C ALA A 351 -3.40 -7.92 -11.35
N PHE A 352 -4.09 -9.02 -11.03
CA PHE A 352 -3.63 -10.36 -11.42
C PHE A 352 -3.72 -10.69 -12.91
N ARG A 353 -4.37 -9.82 -13.68
CA ARG A 353 -4.49 -9.93 -15.13
C ARG A 353 -3.61 -8.97 -15.90
N ASN A 354 -2.81 -8.15 -15.21
CA ASN A 354 -1.85 -7.28 -15.87
C ASN A 354 -0.87 -8.06 -16.75
N ASP A 355 -0.54 -7.49 -17.91
CA ASP A 355 0.30 -8.14 -18.93
C ASP A 355 1.82 -8.05 -18.67
N ALA A 356 2.24 -7.70 -17.45
CA ALA A 356 3.66 -7.58 -17.10
C ALA A 356 4.41 -8.91 -17.18
N GLY A 357 5.31 -9.02 -18.17
CA GLY A 357 6.12 -10.22 -18.37
C GLY A 357 5.43 -11.34 -19.16
N GLY A 358 4.20 -11.11 -19.63
CA GLY A 358 3.41 -12.04 -20.44
C GLY A 358 1.92 -11.77 -20.29
N ALA A 359 1.09 -12.25 -21.23
CA ALA A 359 -0.34 -11.99 -21.18
C ALA A 359 -0.96 -12.52 -19.87
N ASN A 360 -1.67 -11.67 -19.13
CA ASN A 360 -2.23 -11.99 -17.82
C ASN A 360 -1.24 -12.66 -16.84
N ALA A 361 0.05 -12.32 -16.92
CA ALA A 361 1.03 -12.84 -15.97
C ALA A 361 0.80 -12.29 -14.55
N GLY A 362 0.24 -11.08 -14.48
CA GLY A 362 -0.18 -10.40 -13.27
C GLY A 362 0.89 -9.49 -12.67
N ALA A 363 0.44 -8.53 -11.87
CA ALA A 363 1.29 -7.60 -11.13
C ALA A 363 0.70 -7.27 -9.75
N ALA A 364 1.54 -6.73 -8.87
CA ALA A 364 1.09 -6.04 -7.66
C ALA A 364 1.81 -4.69 -7.54
N TYR A 365 1.16 -3.71 -6.93
CA TYR A 365 1.62 -2.33 -6.90
C TYR A 365 1.72 -1.85 -5.45
N VAL A 366 2.87 -1.28 -5.08
CA VAL A 366 3.14 -0.75 -3.74
C VAL A 366 2.95 0.75 -3.76
N PHE A 367 1.97 1.24 -3.01
CA PHE A 367 1.74 2.65 -2.74
C PHE A 367 2.19 2.99 -1.34
N GLN A 368 2.72 4.19 -1.16
CA GLN A 368 3.16 4.68 0.13
C GLN A 368 2.53 6.04 0.44
N ARG A 369 2.10 6.21 1.68
CA ARG A 369 1.63 7.49 2.21
C ARG A 369 2.75 8.52 2.20
N ASP A 370 2.40 9.76 1.94
CA ASP A 370 3.25 10.93 1.79
C ASP A 370 4.20 10.90 0.57
N LYS A 371 4.13 9.85 -0.26
CA LYS A 371 4.85 9.81 -1.54
C LYS A 371 4.17 10.77 -2.53
N GLY A 372 4.89 11.83 -2.88
CA GLY A 372 4.36 12.90 -3.75
C GLY A 372 3.74 14.08 -3.00
N GLY A 373 3.96 14.18 -1.68
CA GLY A 373 3.51 15.29 -0.84
C GLY A 373 2.77 14.80 0.41
N ALA A 374 2.72 15.62 1.45
CA ALA A 374 2.05 15.27 2.72
C ALA A 374 0.56 14.94 2.49
N GLY A 375 0.12 13.80 3.01
CA GLY A 375 -1.24 13.28 2.86
C GLY A 375 -1.49 12.48 1.58
N SER A 376 -0.60 12.55 0.58
CA SER A 376 -0.77 11.85 -0.71
C SER A 376 -0.46 10.35 -0.60
N TRP A 377 -1.02 9.54 -1.48
CA TRP A 377 -0.60 8.16 -1.69
C TRP A 377 0.02 8.02 -3.08
N GLY A 378 1.31 7.75 -3.13
CA GLY A 378 2.05 7.66 -4.40
C GLY A 378 2.55 6.25 -4.68
N LEU A 379 2.51 5.85 -5.94
CA LEU A 379 3.11 4.59 -6.39
C LEU A 379 4.64 4.62 -6.18
N VAL A 380 5.15 3.60 -5.52
CA VAL A 380 6.58 3.46 -5.20
C VAL A 380 7.22 2.34 -6.01
N MET A 381 6.52 1.23 -6.21
CA MET A 381 7.08 0.05 -6.85
C MET A 381 5.98 -0.78 -7.53
N LYS A 382 6.32 -1.36 -8.68
CA LYS A 382 5.58 -2.48 -9.28
C LYS A 382 6.32 -3.78 -8.99
N LEU A 383 5.63 -4.74 -8.40
CA LEU A 383 6.10 -6.09 -8.13
C LEU A 383 5.72 -7.00 -9.30
N THR A 384 6.70 -7.75 -9.78
CA THR A 384 6.53 -8.83 -10.76
C THR A 384 7.32 -10.05 -10.31
N PRO A 385 6.87 -11.27 -10.65
CA PRO A 385 7.64 -12.47 -10.34
C PRO A 385 8.92 -12.51 -11.22
N PRO A 386 10.05 -13.05 -10.72
CA PRO A 386 11.30 -13.19 -11.48
C PRO A 386 11.19 -14.18 -12.65
N ASP A 387 10.18 -15.05 -12.60
CA ASP A 387 9.84 -16.08 -13.59
C ASP A 387 8.38 -15.91 -14.05
N PRO A 388 8.06 -14.78 -14.74
CA PRO A 388 6.69 -14.52 -15.17
C PRO A 388 6.23 -15.57 -16.18
N GLN A 389 4.97 -15.96 -16.06
CA GLN A 389 4.31 -16.90 -16.95
C GLN A 389 2.95 -16.35 -17.33
N THR A 390 2.58 -16.54 -18.59
CA THR A 390 1.25 -16.18 -19.11
C THR A 390 0.16 -16.84 -18.27
N TYR A 391 -0.86 -16.08 -17.85
CA TYR A 391 -1.97 -16.55 -17.03
C TYR A 391 -1.60 -17.07 -15.62
N ALA A 392 -0.42 -16.72 -15.07
CA ALA A 392 -0.01 -17.17 -13.74
C ALA A 392 -0.84 -16.57 -12.58
N GLY A 393 -1.53 -15.44 -12.83
CA GLY A 393 -2.35 -14.78 -11.82
C GLY A 393 -1.54 -14.14 -10.68
N PHE A 394 -0.32 -13.68 -10.94
CA PHE A 394 0.48 -13.01 -9.91
C PHE A 394 -0.23 -11.73 -9.41
N GLY A 395 -0.41 -11.57 -8.11
CA GLY A 395 -1.20 -10.47 -7.55
C GLY A 395 -2.67 -10.80 -7.38
N ASN A 396 -3.06 -12.08 -7.49
CA ASN A 396 -4.42 -12.52 -7.17
C ASN A 396 -4.76 -12.33 -5.69
N THR A 397 -3.79 -12.59 -4.82
CA THR A 397 -3.86 -12.25 -3.39
C THR A 397 -2.56 -11.63 -2.93
N VAL A 398 -2.65 -10.71 -1.97
CA VAL A 398 -1.52 -9.98 -1.40
C VAL A 398 -1.65 -9.92 0.11
N ALA A 399 -0.55 -10.11 0.82
CA ALA A 399 -0.49 -9.93 2.27
C ALA A 399 0.72 -9.08 2.63
N LEU A 400 0.60 -8.24 3.66
CA LEU A 400 1.63 -7.27 4.04
C LEU A 400 1.81 -7.22 5.56
N ASN A 401 3.05 -7.35 6.03
CA ASN A 401 3.42 -7.07 7.41
C ASN A 401 4.76 -6.35 7.45
N GLY A 402 4.77 -5.12 7.97
CA GLY A 402 5.92 -4.23 7.92
C GLY A 402 6.43 -4.08 6.48
N GLY A 403 7.74 -4.26 6.29
CA GLY A 403 8.38 -4.15 4.97
C GLY A 403 8.35 -5.43 4.11
N THR A 404 7.55 -6.43 4.45
CA THR A 404 7.47 -7.71 3.74
C THR A 404 6.07 -7.93 3.16
N ALA A 405 6.00 -8.06 1.83
CA ALA A 405 4.78 -8.53 1.16
C ALA A 405 4.93 -9.97 0.70
N VAL A 406 3.83 -10.70 0.70
CA VAL A 406 3.71 -12.01 0.05
C VAL A 406 2.64 -11.88 -1.03
N VAL A 407 2.97 -12.29 -2.25
CA VAL A 407 2.09 -12.15 -3.42
C VAL A 407 1.83 -13.53 -4.04
N GLY A 408 0.56 -13.89 -4.20
CA GLY A 408 0.14 -15.16 -4.76
C GLY A 408 0.11 -15.17 -6.28
N ALA A 409 0.44 -16.32 -6.88
CA ALA A 409 0.31 -16.65 -8.29
C ALA A 409 -0.30 -18.07 -8.42
N PRO A 410 -1.60 -18.23 -8.08
CA PRO A 410 -2.22 -19.55 -7.91
C PRO A 410 -2.27 -20.37 -9.20
N ASP A 411 -2.25 -19.73 -10.35
CA ASP A 411 -2.31 -20.39 -11.66
C ASP A 411 -0.93 -20.57 -12.28
N GLN A 412 0.14 -20.40 -11.50
CA GLN A 412 1.49 -20.59 -12.00
C GLN A 412 1.81 -22.07 -12.26
N ASP A 413 2.40 -22.33 -13.42
CA ASP A 413 2.84 -23.65 -13.84
C ASP A 413 4.18 -24.05 -13.21
N HIS A 414 4.26 -25.32 -12.82
CA HIS A 414 5.54 -26.01 -12.67
C HIS A 414 5.92 -26.73 -13.98
N SER A 415 7.21 -26.98 -14.17
CA SER A 415 7.75 -27.60 -15.39
C SER A 415 6.94 -28.83 -15.80
N GLY A 416 6.26 -28.76 -16.96
CA GLY A 416 5.36 -29.81 -17.44
C GLY A 416 3.91 -29.37 -17.74
N GLY A 417 3.55 -28.09 -17.55
CA GLY A 417 2.20 -27.57 -17.85
C GLY A 417 1.18 -27.92 -16.77
N VAL A 418 1.62 -27.85 -15.51
CA VAL A 418 0.87 -28.29 -14.35
C VAL A 418 0.66 -27.08 -13.43
N PHE A 419 -0.57 -26.58 -13.34
CA PHE A 419 -0.97 -25.44 -12.50
C PHE A 419 -0.87 -25.79 -11.01
N VAL A 420 0.32 -25.75 -10.43
CA VAL A 420 0.51 -26.06 -9.00
C VAL A 420 0.33 -24.82 -8.11
N GLY A 421 0.54 -23.63 -8.68
CA GLY A 421 0.55 -22.35 -7.99
C GLY A 421 1.86 -22.03 -7.26
N ALA A 422 2.09 -20.76 -6.96
CA ALA A 422 3.21 -20.28 -6.17
C ALA A 422 2.84 -19.06 -5.33
N ALA A 423 3.70 -18.73 -4.37
CA ALA A 423 3.69 -17.44 -3.68
C ALA A 423 5.10 -16.84 -3.66
N TYR A 424 5.18 -15.51 -3.64
CA TYR A 424 6.43 -14.77 -3.71
C TYR A 424 6.56 -13.83 -2.55
N VAL A 425 7.63 -13.97 -1.77
CA VAL A 425 7.95 -13.07 -0.66
C VAL A 425 8.88 -11.98 -1.16
N PHE A 426 8.44 -10.73 -1.07
CA PHE A 426 9.21 -9.53 -1.33
C PHE A 426 9.55 -8.87 0.01
N SER A 427 10.84 -8.81 0.33
CA SER A 427 11.32 -8.14 1.56
C SER A 427 11.94 -6.78 1.24
N SER A 428 11.93 -5.89 2.24
CA SER A 428 12.49 -4.53 2.15
C SER A 428 11.78 -3.65 1.13
N LEU A 429 10.44 -3.67 1.15
CA LEU A 429 9.60 -2.80 0.30
C LEU A 429 9.73 -1.31 0.61
N GLN A 430 10.41 -0.96 1.70
CA GLN A 430 10.79 0.41 1.99
C GLN A 430 11.79 0.88 0.93
N VAL A 431 11.47 1.98 0.25
CA VAL A 431 12.55 2.84 -0.25
C VAL A 431 13.30 3.26 0.99
N LYS A 432 14.58 2.88 1.10
CA LYS A 432 15.46 3.41 2.14
C LYS A 432 15.29 4.92 2.09
N ALA A 433 14.61 5.50 3.09
CA ALA A 433 14.62 6.94 3.27
C ALA A 433 16.10 7.32 3.21
N THR A 434 16.48 8.17 2.26
CA THR A 434 17.81 8.75 2.28
C THR A 434 17.94 9.31 3.69
N PRO A 435 18.84 8.80 4.54
CA PRO A 435 18.91 9.27 5.91
C PRO A 435 19.18 10.75 5.81
N THR A 436 18.26 11.56 6.33
CA THR A 436 18.59 12.93 6.69
C THR A 436 19.86 12.83 7.52
N PRO A 437 20.98 13.44 7.10
CA PRO A 437 22.27 13.24 7.75
C PRO A 437 22.11 13.49 9.25
N THR A 438 22.24 12.44 10.04
CA THR A 438 22.22 12.55 11.49
C THR A 438 23.50 13.27 11.88
N VAL A 439 23.38 14.51 12.33
CA VAL A 439 24.50 15.24 12.91
C VAL A 439 24.82 14.56 14.24
N THR A 440 25.95 13.86 14.31
CA THR A 440 26.45 13.27 15.56
C THR A 440 26.71 14.39 16.56
N PRO A 441 26.12 14.40 17.77
CA PRO A 441 26.41 15.42 18.76
C PRO A 441 27.88 15.30 19.21
N THR A 442 28.67 16.33 18.91
CA THR A 442 30.01 16.52 19.47
C THR A 442 29.90 16.63 21.00
N PRO A 443 30.78 15.98 21.78
CA PRO A 443 30.71 16.02 23.25
C PRO A 443 30.77 17.45 23.77
N THR A 444 29.77 17.81 24.58
CA THR A 444 29.59 19.12 25.18
C THR A 444 30.76 19.45 26.12
N VAL A 445 31.63 20.37 25.68
CA VAL A 445 32.42 21.20 26.60
C VAL A 445 31.49 22.35 26.98
N THR A 446 31.09 22.44 28.24
CA THR A 446 30.24 23.53 28.75
C THR A 446 30.96 24.88 28.59
N PRO A 447 30.49 25.80 27.73
CA PRO A 447 30.92 27.18 27.77
C PRO A 447 29.95 27.98 28.65
N THR A 448 30.51 28.94 29.37
CA THR A 448 29.83 29.97 30.14
C THR A 448 28.77 30.70 29.28
N PRO A 449 27.62 31.16 29.83
CA PRO A 449 26.53 31.70 29.02
C PRO A 449 26.96 32.99 28.32
N ALA A 450 26.85 33.01 26.99
CA ALA A 450 26.88 34.25 26.21
C ALA A 450 25.47 34.84 26.18
N LEU A 451 25.40 36.17 26.25
CA LEU A 451 24.18 36.95 26.43
C LEU A 451 23.42 37.04 25.09
N ASP A 452 22.33 36.29 24.97
CA ASP A 452 21.26 36.53 24.00
C ASP A 452 20.42 37.70 24.55
N THR A 453 20.45 38.85 23.87
CA THR A 453 19.91 40.11 24.41
C THR A 453 18.54 40.46 23.83
N ASP A 454 18.12 39.79 22.75
CA ASP A 454 16.84 40.04 22.06
C ASP A 454 15.95 38.79 21.95
N GLY A 455 16.44 37.60 22.30
CA GLY A 455 15.62 36.42 22.64
C GLY A 455 15.14 35.62 21.43
N ASP A 456 15.85 35.68 20.30
CA ASP A 456 15.51 34.94 19.08
C ASP A 456 16.17 33.55 18.98
N GLY A 457 17.07 33.23 19.91
CA GLY A 457 17.66 31.90 20.06
C GLY A 457 18.88 31.59 19.18
N CYS A 458 19.52 32.56 18.52
CA CYS A 458 20.72 32.33 17.71
C CYS A 458 22.02 32.84 18.37
N SER A 459 23.11 32.06 18.32
CA SER A 459 24.44 32.51 18.79
C SER A 459 25.59 31.97 17.93
N ASP A 460 26.05 32.71 16.91
CA ASP A 460 27.42 32.56 16.40
C ASP A 460 27.99 33.83 15.73
N GLN A 461 29.32 33.82 15.54
CA GLN A 461 30.19 34.94 15.14
C GLN A 461 30.01 35.41 13.68
N ARG A 462 28.79 35.39 13.14
CA ARG A 462 28.50 35.86 11.77
C ARG A 462 28.04 37.30 11.68
N GLU A 463 28.19 38.06 12.76
CA GLU A 463 28.16 39.52 12.69
C GLU A 463 29.52 40.04 12.23
N ASN A 464 29.64 40.39 10.95
CA ASN A 464 30.82 41.07 10.45
C ASN A 464 30.47 42.52 10.09
N GLY A 465 30.52 43.42 11.07
CA GLY A 465 30.39 44.86 10.86
C GLY A 465 29.86 45.60 12.09
N SER A 466 30.10 46.92 12.15
CA SER A 466 29.58 47.81 13.21
C SER A 466 28.39 48.66 12.77
N ASP A 467 27.77 48.30 11.64
CA ASP A 467 26.68 49.03 11.02
C ASP A 467 25.68 48.01 10.44
N GLU A 468 24.54 47.91 11.11
CA GLU A 468 23.49 46.91 10.92
C GLU A 468 22.59 47.18 9.70
N MET A 469 22.88 48.18 8.85
CA MET A 469 21.96 48.63 7.79
C MET A 469 22.34 48.26 6.34
N LEU A 470 23.36 47.42 6.10
CA LEU A 470 23.82 47.15 4.72
C LEU A 470 23.88 45.66 4.31
N GLY A 471 23.29 44.75 5.08
CA GLY A 471 23.33 43.33 4.76
C GLY A 471 22.16 42.54 5.33
N GLY A 472 20.94 42.91 4.90
CA GLY A 472 19.74 42.07 4.91
C GLY A 472 19.33 41.46 6.26
N MET A 473 18.52 42.16 7.05
CA MET A 473 17.51 41.57 7.94
C MET A 473 16.54 42.63 8.50
N ARG A 474 15.24 42.30 8.41
CA ARG A 474 14.01 42.84 9.02
C ARG A 474 14.08 44.17 9.79
N ASP A 475 13.31 45.16 9.33
CA ASP A 475 13.05 46.43 10.03
C ASP A 475 11.58 46.50 10.48
N TRP A 476 11.33 46.41 11.79
CA TRP A 476 9.98 46.45 12.37
C TRP A 476 9.31 47.83 12.29
N GLN A 477 10.07 48.89 11.98
CA GLN A 477 9.56 50.24 11.71
C GLN A 477 9.37 50.51 10.23
N ASN A 478 9.83 49.60 9.36
CA ASN A 478 9.61 49.65 7.94
C ASN A 478 8.29 48.93 7.60
N PRO A 479 7.22 49.65 7.23
CA PRO A 479 5.95 49.04 6.84
C PRO A 479 6.00 48.26 5.51
N TYR A 480 7.20 48.06 4.93
CA TYR A 480 7.44 47.45 3.62
C TYR A 480 8.35 46.20 3.66
N ASP A 481 8.62 45.66 4.85
CA ASP A 481 9.00 44.25 5.02
C ASP A 481 7.68 43.44 5.05
N PHE A 482 7.58 42.32 4.33
CA PHE A 482 6.29 41.62 4.07
C PHE A 482 5.65 41.09 5.37
N TYR A 483 4.98 41.98 6.10
CA TYR A 483 3.98 41.68 7.10
C TYR A 483 2.60 41.78 6.45
N ASP A 484 1.77 40.77 6.69
CA ASP A 484 0.33 40.89 6.95
C ASP A 484 -0.34 42.06 6.23
N VAL A 485 -0.57 41.86 4.93
CA VAL A 485 -1.05 42.90 4.02
C VAL A 485 -2.55 43.12 4.20
N LEU A 486 -3.00 43.44 5.40
CA LEU A 486 -4.36 43.87 5.66
C LEU A 486 -4.36 45.08 6.59
N GLY A 487 -4.50 46.25 5.96
CA GLY A 487 -4.57 47.54 6.65
C GLY A 487 -5.80 47.70 7.56
N PRO A 488 -5.89 48.83 8.27
CA PRO A 488 -6.98 49.09 9.21
C PRO A 488 -8.37 48.98 8.53
N GLY A 489 -9.16 47.96 8.91
CA GLY A 489 -10.52 47.73 8.43
C GLY A 489 -10.79 46.39 7.72
N ALA A 490 -9.79 45.50 7.62
CA ALA A 490 -9.96 44.16 7.07
C ALA A 490 -10.74 43.21 8.01
N ALA A 491 -11.31 42.15 7.44
CA ALA A 491 -12.18 41.20 8.15
C ALA A 491 -11.45 40.30 9.16
N LEU A 492 -10.12 40.22 9.09
CA LEU A 492 -9.25 39.49 10.01
C LEU A 492 -8.15 40.45 10.54
N PRO A 493 -7.78 40.38 11.83
CA PRO A 493 -6.83 41.31 12.46
C PRO A 493 -5.36 40.90 12.25
N ILE A 494 -4.46 41.89 12.37
CA ILE A 494 -3.02 41.67 12.33
C ILE A 494 -2.60 40.76 13.48
N ASP A 495 -2.02 39.60 13.19
CA ASP A 495 -1.73 38.58 14.21
C ASP A 495 -0.22 38.32 14.45
N GLY A 496 0.64 38.88 13.60
CA GLY A 496 2.09 38.80 13.74
C GLY A 496 2.67 37.42 13.43
N VAL A 497 1.90 36.54 12.78
CA VAL A 497 2.34 35.21 12.34
C VAL A 497 2.24 35.14 10.81
N ILE A 498 3.36 34.88 10.13
CA ILE A 498 3.37 34.78 8.67
C ILE A 498 3.02 33.34 8.24
N ASP A 499 1.90 33.16 7.53
CA ASP A 499 1.44 31.85 7.04
C ASP A 499 1.03 31.82 5.55
N LEU A 500 1.04 30.60 4.99
CA LEU A 500 0.73 30.36 3.58
C LEU A 500 -0.74 30.70 3.22
N PRO A 501 -1.74 30.38 4.05
CA PRO A 501 -3.14 30.66 3.75
C PRO A 501 -3.51 32.15 3.71
N ASN A 502 -2.89 33.00 4.55
CA ASN A 502 -3.32 34.39 4.75
C ASN A 502 -2.39 35.41 4.05
N ASP A 503 -1.07 35.29 4.21
CA ASP A 503 -0.13 36.31 3.70
C ASP A 503 0.29 36.07 2.25
N VAL A 504 0.59 34.81 1.92
CA VAL A 504 1.08 34.44 0.59
C VAL A 504 -0.06 34.43 -0.43
N LEU A 505 -1.27 34.01 -0.01
CA LEU A 505 -2.44 33.98 -0.89
C LEU A 505 -2.91 35.40 -1.28
N GLY A 506 -2.74 36.39 -0.39
CA GLY A 506 -3.08 37.79 -0.65
C GLY A 506 -2.24 38.42 -1.77
N VAL A 507 -0.92 38.15 -1.77
CA VAL A 507 -0.01 38.55 -2.84
C VAL A 507 -0.37 37.83 -4.15
N VAL A 508 -0.60 36.51 -4.11
CA VAL A 508 -0.96 35.72 -5.31
C VAL A 508 -2.29 36.16 -5.93
N GLN A 509 -3.28 36.53 -5.12
CA GLN A 509 -4.58 37.01 -5.61
C GLN A 509 -4.52 38.40 -6.26
N HIS A 510 -3.58 39.27 -5.85
CA HIS A 510 -3.40 40.60 -6.43
C HIS A 510 -2.76 40.59 -7.83
N PHE A 511 -2.07 39.49 -8.21
CA PHE A 511 -1.29 39.39 -9.45
C PHE A 511 -1.73 38.25 -10.39
N SER A 512 -2.97 37.77 -10.25
CA SER A 512 -3.60 36.83 -11.20
C SER A 512 -3.63 37.39 -12.64
N PRO A 513 -3.53 36.55 -13.70
CA PRO A 513 -3.51 36.98 -15.10
C PRO A 513 -4.74 37.76 -15.59
N SER A 514 -5.75 37.98 -14.75
CA SER A 514 -7.04 38.54 -15.12
C SER A 514 -7.23 40.05 -14.91
N GLY A 515 -6.22 40.81 -14.46
CA GLY A 515 -6.28 42.27 -14.67
C GLY A 515 -5.46 43.18 -13.76
N ALA A 516 -4.49 43.87 -14.39
CA ALA A 516 -4.26 45.32 -14.28
C ALA A 516 -4.20 45.97 -12.89
N ALA A 517 -3.37 45.47 -11.98
CA ALA A 517 -2.82 46.32 -10.92
C ALA A 517 -1.66 47.17 -11.52
N PRO A 518 -1.60 48.49 -11.28
CA PRO A 518 -0.43 49.29 -11.66
C PRO A 518 0.81 48.78 -10.92
N TYR A 519 1.98 48.91 -11.56
CA TYR A 519 3.26 48.70 -10.88
C TYR A 519 3.26 49.49 -9.57
N ASP A 520 3.52 48.80 -8.46
CA ASP A 520 3.73 49.40 -7.16
C ASP A 520 5.10 48.96 -6.66
N ALA A 521 6.00 49.95 -6.52
CA ALA A 521 7.36 49.75 -6.05
C ALA A 521 7.42 49.16 -4.63
N GLN A 522 6.30 49.15 -3.89
CA GLN A 522 6.19 48.55 -2.57
C GLN A 522 6.29 47.01 -2.60
N PHE A 523 5.98 46.36 -3.73
CA PHE A 523 5.97 44.89 -3.87
C PHE A 523 7.09 44.35 -4.78
N ASP A 524 8.06 45.19 -5.16
CA ASP A 524 9.15 44.85 -6.09
C ASP A 524 10.48 44.63 -5.33
N ARG A 525 11.09 43.48 -5.58
CA ARG A 525 12.44 43.10 -5.16
C ARG A 525 13.17 42.44 -6.34
N GLY A 526 14.45 42.76 -6.51
CA GLY A 526 15.25 42.11 -7.54
C GLY A 526 15.71 40.69 -7.14
N PRO A 527 16.28 39.93 -8.09
CA PRO A 527 16.67 38.54 -7.91
C PRO A 527 17.69 38.31 -6.78
N SER A 528 17.75 37.08 -6.26
CA SER A 528 18.75 36.69 -5.26
C SER A 528 20.18 36.78 -5.82
N SER A 529 21.04 37.47 -5.10
CA SER A 529 22.47 37.65 -5.36
C SER A 529 23.29 36.65 -4.55
N GLY A 530 23.63 35.52 -5.17
CA GLY A 530 24.55 34.53 -4.62
C GLY A 530 23.87 33.31 -3.98
N PRO A 531 24.60 32.50 -3.20
CA PRO A 531 24.08 31.25 -2.64
C PRO A 531 23.16 31.46 -1.43
N ASP A 532 23.10 32.69 -0.90
CA ASP A 532 22.27 33.04 0.24
C ASP A 532 20.93 33.62 -0.27
N PRO A 533 19.79 32.96 0.00
CA PRO A 533 18.48 33.40 -0.45
C PRO A 533 18.02 34.72 0.19
N TRP A 534 18.70 35.21 1.24
CA TRP A 534 18.40 36.47 1.91
C TRP A 534 19.04 37.69 1.23
N ASN A 535 20.00 37.48 0.33
CA ASN A 535 20.70 38.56 -0.36
C ASN A 535 19.97 38.97 -1.65
N MET A 536 18.80 39.59 -1.54
CA MET A 536 18.02 40.07 -2.70
C MET A 536 18.64 41.36 -3.25
N THR A 537 18.64 41.55 -4.59
CA THR A 537 19.05 42.83 -5.17
C THR A 537 17.95 43.89 -5.02
N ALA A 538 18.31 45.16 -5.27
CA ALA A 538 17.36 46.27 -5.28
C ALA A 538 16.19 46.03 -6.27
N PRO A 539 15.03 46.68 -6.09
CA PRO A 539 13.87 46.58 -6.97
C PRO A 539 14.26 46.77 -8.44
N ASP A 540 13.73 45.93 -9.33
CA ASP A 540 14.15 45.87 -10.73
C ASP A 540 13.13 46.49 -11.71
N GLY A 541 12.02 46.99 -11.19
CA GLY A 541 10.93 47.65 -11.92
C GLY A 541 9.87 46.68 -12.43
N VAL A 542 9.94 45.39 -12.07
CA VAL A 542 9.02 44.34 -12.52
C VAL A 542 8.68 43.42 -11.35
N VAL A 543 7.40 43.39 -10.97
CA VAL A 543 6.90 42.41 -9.99
C VAL A 543 6.56 41.11 -10.72
N ASP A 544 7.30 40.03 -10.46
CA ASP A 544 7.13 38.73 -11.11
C ASP A 544 7.13 37.52 -10.16
N LEU A 545 6.57 36.41 -10.64
CA LEU A 545 6.45 35.17 -9.87
C LEU A 545 7.84 34.56 -9.52
N PRO A 546 8.84 34.55 -10.43
CA PRO A 546 10.16 34.01 -10.14
C PRO A 546 10.94 34.72 -9.01
N ASN A 547 10.92 36.05 -8.94
CA ASN A 547 11.78 36.79 -8.03
C ASN A 547 11.03 37.19 -6.74
N ASP A 548 9.85 37.79 -6.87
CA ASP A 548 9.12 38.38 -5.74
C ASP A 548 8.34 37.34 -4.93
N VAL A 549 7.85 36.27 -5.58
CA VAL A 549 7.05 35.24 -4.90
C VAL A 549 7.91 34.04 -4.50
N LEU A 550 8.70 33.49 -5.42
CA LEU A 550 9.50 32.29 -5.13
C LEU A 550 10.72 32.60 -4.25
N GLY A 551 11.33 33.78 -4.40
CA GLY A 551 12.44 34.23 -3.55
C GLY A 551 12.01 34.35 -2.08
N VAL A 552 10.82 34.90 -1.84
CA VAL A 552 10.21 35.00 -0.52
C VAL A 552 9.85 33.63 0.05
N ILE A 553 9.29 32.70 -0.75
CA ILE A 553 9.03 31.32 -0.31
C ILE A 553 10.31 30.60 0.13
N MET A 554 11.43 30.80 -0.58
CA MET A 554 12.72 30.17 -0.27
C MET A 554 13.32 30.68 1.05
N GLN A 555 13.05 31.93 1.41
CA GLN A 555 13.44 32.51 2.70
C GLN A 555 12.73 31.83 3.89
N PHE A 556 11.50 31.34 3.71
CA PHE A 556 10.75 30.62 4.76
C PHE A 556 11.11 29.13 4.91
N ALA A 557 11.85 28.55 3.97
CA ALA A 557 12.25 27.14 4.03
C ALA A 557 13.48 26.88 4.93
N HIS A 558 14.07 27.92 5.52
CA HIS A 558 15.27 27.82 6.34
C HIS A 558 14.93 27.61 7.82
N ASN A 559 15.31 26.47 8.38
CA ASN A 559 15.15 26.15 9.80
C ASN A 559 16.49 26.43 10.50
N CYS A 560 16.57 27.47 11.35
CA CYS A 560 17.74 27.66 12.21
C CYS A 560 17.73 26.55 13.27
N GLN A 561 18.78 25.72 13.30
CA GLN A 561 19.00 24.72 14.35
C GLN A 561 19.95 25.28 15.41
#